data_AF-A0A936G704-F1
#
_entry.id   AF-A0A936G704-F1
#
_cell.length_a   1.000
_cell.length_b   1.000
_cell.length_c   1.000
_cell.angle_alpha   90.00
_cell.angle_beta   90.00
_cell.angle_gamma   90.00
#
_symmetry.space_group_name_H-M   'P 1'
#
loop_
_entity.id
_entity.type
_entity.pdbx_description
1 polymer ?
#
loop_
_entity_poly.entity_id
_entity_poly.type
_entity_poly.pdbx_seq_one_letter_code
_entity_poly.pdbx_strand_id
1 'polypeptide(L)'
;MDFNLVTSTFETLRLTPPSKLTLLDAQEFSSAHFPPTPPDVDTLILGVDSRELAAQVKAVLQANYPDEHGIFKVDAGIRKEERLGMLGAGDYSSSTCVYIPSLGEGTSFEAFAEIVAHLRAPDGCPWDKEQTHQTLRKHLLEESYEALSAIDANDVDGMREEFGDLLLQIVLNAQIASETRDFSMREIVQGIYDKIVRRHPHVFGDVKLDGVDGVLQNWEKLKEKERGGKKEDKGLLDGVPSILPALNQAQEYQDRAARVGFDWPEIEDVLDKVREEIEEIKQAQNLEEVTDELGDLFFVLVNLARWRKVDAESALRAANMKFKKRFGYVEKSAKGQGRNLSDMTLEEMDAFWNEAKKLGM
;
A
#
# COMPACT_ATOMS: atom_id res chain seq x y z
N MET A 1 32.83 12.20 -11.89
CA MET A 1 33.24 11.19 -10.89
C MET A 1 34.75 11.00 -10.95
N ASP A 2 35.46 11.20 -9.84
CA ASP A 2 36.92 11.07 -9.76
C ASP A 2 37.31 9.65 -9.33
N PHE A 3 37.80 8.84 -10.27
CA PHE A 3 38.17 7.45 -10.01
C PHE A 3 39.47 7.30 -9.19
N ASN A 4 40.33 8.33 -9.17
CA ASN A 4 41.51 8.32 -8.30
C ASN A 4 41.08 8.44 -6.84
N LEU A 5 40.10 9.30 -6.56
CA LEU A 5 39.50 9.43 -5.25
C LEU A 5 38.84 8.11 -4.80
N VAL A 6 38.11 7.43 -5.68
CA VAL A 6 37.55 6.10 -5.40
C VAL A 6 38.65 5.11 -4.99
N THR A 7 39.73 5.03 -5.77
CA THR A 7 40.82 4.07 -5.53
C THR A 7 41.52 4.35 -4.19
N SER A 8 41.90 5.60 -3.94
CA SER A 8 42.53 6.01 -2.67
C SER A 8 41.61 5.82 -1.47
N THR A 9 40.29 5.95 -1.67
CA THR A 9 39.28 5.69 -0.64
C THR A 9 39.27 4.21 -0.27
N PHE A 10 39.27 3.29 -1.23
CA PHE A 10 39.32 1.85 -0.94
C PHE A 10 40.63 1.41 -0.28
N GLU A 11 41.76 1.98 -0.70
CA GLU A 11 43.05 1.77 -0.03
C GLU A 11 42.99 2.22 1.44
N THR A 12 42.33 3.34 1.71
CA THR A 12 42.14 3.91 3.05
C THR A 12 41.17 3.09 3.90
N LEU A 13 40.07 2.61 3.29
CA LEU A 13 39.06 1.79 3.96
C LEU A 13 39.67 0.48 4.47
N ARG A 14 40.67 -0.07 3.76
CA ARG A 14 41.25 -1.40 4.02
C ARG A 14 40.19 -2.50 4.10
N LEU A 15 39.14 -2.36 3.29
CA LEU A 15 38.10 -3.36 3.12
C LEU A 15 38.45 -4.21 1.90
N THR A 16 38.06 -5.47 1.94
CA THR A 16 38.06 -6.30 0.73
C THR A 16 37.09 -5.66 -0.26
N PRO A 17 37.51 -5.38 -1.52
CA PRO A 17 36.60 -4.83 -2.51
C PRO A 17 35.36 -5.73 -2.64
N PRO A 18 34.15 -5.18 -2.52
CA PRO A 18 32.95 -5.97 -2.61
C PRO A 18 32.75 -6.48 -4.05
N SER A 19 31.98 -7.56 -4.19
CA SER A 19 31.63 -8.11 -5.51
C SER A 19 30.72 -7.19 -6.32
N LYS A 20 29.98 -6.31 -5.63
CA LYS A 20 29.12 -5.26 -6.20
C LYS A 20 29.36 -3.96 -5.43
N LEU A 21 29.45 -2.85 -6.16
CA LEU A 21 29.63 -1.52 -5.57
C LEU A 21 28.85 -0.50 -6.39
N THR A 22 28.07 0.33 -5.71
CA THR A 22 27.45 1.50 -6.30
C THR A 22 28.29 2.75 -6.00
N LEU A 23 28.58 3.54 -7.03
CA LEU A 23 29.26 4.83 -6.91
C LEU A 23 28.28 5.95 -7.23
N LEU A 24 28.13 6.92 -6.33
CA LEU A 24 27.25 8.07 -6.54
C LEU A 24 27.90 9.38 -6.12
N ASP A 25 27.44 10.44 -6.75
CA ASP A 25 27.77 11.81 -6.37
C ASP A 25 26.82 12.29 -5.27
N ALA A 26 27.37 12.96 -4.25
CA ALA A 26 26.60 13.43 -3.11
C ALA A 26 25.49 14.44 -3.50
N GLN A 27 25.72 15.28 -4.51
CA GLN A 27 24.77 16.30 -4.94
C GLN A 27 23.57 15.69 -5.66
N GLU A 28 23.80 14.65 -6.46
CA GLU A 28 22.73 13.87 -7.08
C GLU A 28 21.93 13.11 -6.02
N PHE A 29 22.64 12.45 -5.10
CA PHE A 29 22.02 11.70 -4.01
C PHE A 29 21.16 12.58 -3.09
N SER A 30 21.64 13.78 -2.75
CA SER A 30 20.95 14.70 -1.83
C SER A 30 19.67 15.31 -2.39
N SER A 31 19.53 15.31 -3.72
CA SER A 31 18.31 15.79 -4.40
C SER A 31 17.19 14.75 -4.43
N ALA A 32 17.48 13.49 -4.09
CA ALA A 32 16.51 12.42 -4.11
C ALA A 32 15.59 12.46 -2.88
N HIS A 33 14.41 11.84 -3.01
CA HIS A 33 13.48 11.62 -1.89
C HIS A 33 13.52 10.17 -1.35
N PHE A 34 14.22 9.28 -2.04
CA PHE A 34 14.42 7.88 -1.69
C PHE A 34 15.79 7.43 -2.23
N PRO A 35 16.53 6.54 -1.55
CA PRO A 35 17.85 6.10 -2.01
C PRO A 35 17.79 5.51 -3.42
N PRO A 36 18.57 6.04 -4.39
CA PRO A 36 18.61 5.51 -5.75
C PRO A 36 19.48 4.25 -5.87
N THR A 37 19.63 3.49 -4.78
CA THR A 37 20.52 2.32 -4.68
C THR A 37 19.84 1.18 -3.94
N PRO A 38 19.99 -0.07 -4.41
CA PRO A 38 19.59 -1.25 -3.64
C PRO A 38 20.33 -1.31 -2.29
N PRO A 39 19.65 -1.61 -1.18
CA PRO A 39 20.27 -1.66 0.15
C PRO A 39 21.15 -2.90 0.38
N ASP A 40 21.08 -3.91 -0.49
CA ASP A 40 21.91 -5.12 -0.45
C ASP A 40 23.25 -4.96 -1.20
N VAL A 41 23.55 -3.76 -1.71
CA VAL A 41 24.80 -3.43 -2.41
C VAL A 41 25.53 -2.32 -1.67
N ASP A 42 26.82 -2.53 -1.43
CA ASP A 42 27.67 -1.51 -0.84
C ASP A 42 27.68 -0.25 -1.70
N THR A 43 27.62 0.91 -1.05
CA THR A 43 27.51 2.20 -1.74
C THR A 43 28.61 3.14 -1.28
N LEU A 44 29.30 3.78 -2.22
CA LEU A 44 30.25 4.86 -1.96
C LEU A 44 29.71 6.17 -2.54
N ILE A 45 29.42 7.11 -1.63
CA ILE A 45 29.00 8.47 -1.96
C ILE A 45 30.22 9.38 -1.94
N LEU A 46 30.49 10.04 -3.07
CA LEU A 46 31.65 10.89 -3.30
C LEU A 46 31.27 12.36 -3.15
N GLY A 47 32.21 13.19 -2.70
CA GLY A 47 32.07 14.65 -2.72
C GLY A 47 31.11 15.19 -1.66
N VAL A 48 31.06 14.57 -0.47
CA VAL A 48 30.26 15.08 0.65
C VAL A 48 31.00 16.24 1.31
N ASP A 49 30.93 17.43 0.72
CA ASP A 49 31.85 18.55 1.01
C ASP A 49 31.45 19.45 2.18
N SER A 50 30.23 19.31 2.69
CA SER A 50 29.63 20.20 3.68
C SER A 50 28.73 19.44 4.65
N ARG A 51 28.50 20.05 5.83
CA ARG A 51 27.61 19.48 6.86
C ARG A 51 26.17 19.43 6.36
N GLU A 52 25.78 20.45 5.60
CA GLU A 52 24.47 20.58 4.98
C GLU A 52 24.22 19.46 3.99
N LEU A 53 25.18 19.21 3.08
CA LEU A 53 25.07 18.13 2.10
C LEU A 53 25.07 16.75 2.78
N ALA A 54 25.92 16.55 3.79
CA ALA A 54 25.93 15.33 4.58
C ALA A 54 24.60 15.06 5.31
N ALA A 55 23.96 16.11 5.85
CA ALA A 55 22.65 16.00 6.49
C ALA A 55 21.54 15.65 5.49
N GLN A 56 21.59 16.18 4.27
CA GLN A 56 20.67 15.81 3.20
C GLN A 56 20.86 14.35 2.75
N VAL A 57 22.12 13.93 2.54
CA VAL A 57 22.46 12.53 2.24
C VAL A 57 21.94 11.59 3.34
N LYS A 58 22.13 11.96 4.62
CA LYS A 58 21.58 11.20 5.75
C LYS A 58 20.06 11.05 5.65
N ALA A 59 19.33 12.14 5.42
CA ALA A 59 17.88 12.12 5.36
C ALA A 59 17.35 11.16 4.27
N VAL A 60 18.04 11.09 3.13
CA VAL A 60 17.70 10.14 2.06
C VAL A 60 18.01 8.71 2.48
N LEU A 61 19.20 8.44 3.06
CA LEU A 61 19.58 7.10 3.53
C LEU A 61 18.64 6.54 4.61
N GLN A 62 18.11 7.39 5.49
CA GLN A 62 17.22 6.99 6.58
C GLN A 62 15.89 6.34 6.12
N ALA A 63 15.55 6.43 4.82
CA ALA A 63 14.41 5.68 4.27
C ALA A 63 14.61 4.15 4.32
N ASN A 64 15.86 3.67 4.20
CA ASN A 64 16.18 2.24 4.18
C ASN A 64 17.07 1.82 5.37
N TYR A 65 17.94 2.71 5.83
CA TYR A 65 18.96 2.38 6.82
C TYR A 65 18.59 2.95 8.20
N PRO A 66 18.68 2.16 9.29
CA PRO A 66 18.47 2.68 10.63
C PRO A 66 19.58 3.63 11.07
N ASP A 67 19.31 4.52 12.02
CA ASP A 67 20.30 5.48 12.54
C ASP A 67 21.54 4.80 13.13
N GLU A 68 21.36 3.59 13.68
CA GLU A 68 22.43 2.77 14.23
C GLU A 68 23.28 2.05 13.16
N HIS A 69 22.95 2.19 11.87
CA HIS A 69 23.73 1.57 10.80
C HIS A 69 25.16 2.12 10.80
N GLY A 70 26.14 1.23 10.74
CA GLY A 70 27.55 1.60 10.72
C GLY A 70 27.95 2.09 9.34
N ILE A 71 28.54 3.27 9.26
CA ILE A 71 29.07 3.87 8.03
C ILE A 71 30.54 4.24 8.21
N PHE A 72 31.26 4.41 7.11
CA PHE A 72 32.65 4.85 7.11
C PHE A 72 32.78 6.19 6.39
N LYS A 73 33.17 7.23 7.11
CA LYS A 73 33.61 8.50 6.52
C LYS A 73 35.09 8.42 6.23
N VAL A 74 35.47 8.77 5.00
CA VAL A 74 36.87 8.84 4.56
C VAL A 74 37.15 10.25 4.11
N ASP A 75 38.17 10.87 4.70
CA ASP A 75 38.64 12.18 4.27
C ASP A 75 40.16 12.28 4.40
N ALA A 76 40.82 12.85 3.39
CA ALA A 76 42.27 13.03 3.35
C ALA A 76 43.10 11.79 3.76
N GLY A 77 42.66 10.58 3.36
CA GLY A 77 43.34 9.32 3.69
C GLY A 77 43.13 8.83 5.13
N ILE A 78 42.21 9.43 5.88
CA ILE A 78 41.81 9.01 7.22
C ILE A 78 40.42 8.38 7.14
N ARG A 79 40.28 7.14 7.63
CA ARG A 79 38.98 6.50 7.83
C ARG A 79 38.45 6.75 9.24
N LYS A 80 37.16 7.00 9.36
CA LYS A 80 36.43 7.06 10.62
C LYS A 80 35.14 6.26 10.49
N GLU A 81 34.94 5.33 11.41
CA GLU A 81 33.67 4.62 11.55
C GLU A 81 32.72 5.46 12.42
N GLU A 82 31.48 5.63 11.97
CA GLU A 82 30.44 6.33 12.72
C GLU A 82 29.05 5.75 12.42
N ARG A 83 28.05 6.14 13.22
CA ARG A 83 26.66 5.75 13.01
C ARG A 83 26.00 6.68 12.01
N LEU A 84 25.09 6.17 11.17
CA LEU A 84 24.36 6.97 10.18
C LEU A 84 23.69 8.20 10.82
N GLY A 85 23.09 8.05 12.00
CA GLY A 85 22.47 9.16 12.74
C GLY A 85 23.42 10.35 13.00
N MET A 86 24.73 10.09 13.09
CA MET A 86 25.78 11.09 13.34
C MET A 86 26.29 11.77 12.06
N LEU A 87 25.88 11.31 10.88
CA LEU A 87 26.25 11.94 9.61
C LEU A 87 25.69 13.37 9.55
N GLY A 88 26.54 14.33 9.18
CA GLY A 88 26.30 15.77 9.27
C GLY A 88 27.03 16.46 10.43
N ALA A 89 27.68 15.70 11.33
CA ALA A 89 28.53 16.23 12.38
C ALA A 89 30.02 16.20 12.01
N GLY A 90 30.80 17.12 12.59
CA GLY A 90 32.25 17.22 12.37
C GLY A 90 32.61 17.88 11.04
N ASP A 91 33.85 17.70 10.60
CA ASP A 91 34.39 18.43 9.45
C ASP A 91 34.24 17.63 8.15
N TYR A 92 34.09 18.38 7.05
CA TYR A 92 33.88 17.91 5.69
C TYR A 92 34.75 18.73 4.75
N SER A 93 35.19 18.10 3.67
CA SER A 93 36.01 18.71 2.62
C SER A 93 35.61 18.16 1.26
N SER A 94 36.11 18.78 0.19
CA SER A 94 35.83 18.31 -1.19
C SER A 94 36.31 16.89 -1.48
N SER A 95 37.20 16.32 -0.67
CA SER A 95 37.65 14.92 -0.79
C SER A 95 36.87 13.94 0.10
N THR A 96 35.93 14.42 0.91
CA THR A 96 35.20 13.56 1.84
C THR A 96 34.28 12.61 1.08
N CYS A 97 34.40 11.33 1.39
CA CYS A 97 33.56 10.27 0.87
C CYS A 97 32.89 9.53 2.03
N VAL A 98 31.69 9.01 1.79
CA VAL A 98 30.95 8.20 2.76
C VAL A 98 30.69 6.84 2.13
N TYR A 99 31.24 5.80 2.74
CA TYR A 99 30.99 4.42 2.38
C TYR A 99 29.92 3.83 3.31
N ILE A 100 28.88 3.27 2.70
CA ILE A 100 27.73 2.67 3.34
C ILE A 100 27.79 1.17 3.04
N PRO A 101 28.13 0.32 4.04
CA PRO A 101 28.00 -1.12 3.93
C PRO A 101 26.54 -1.50 3.63
N SER A 102 26.34 -2.53 2.81
CA SER A 102 25.02 -3.11 2.56
C SER A 102 24.34 -3.62 3.84
N LEU A 103 23.01 -3.69 3.82
CA LEU A 103 22.20 -4.34 4.87
C LEU A 103 22.22 -5.88 4.78
N GLY A 104 22.90 -6.43 3.77
CA GLY A 104 23.01 -7.86 3.53
C GLY A 104 22.02 -8.38 2.49
N GLU A 105 22.19 -9.66 2.15
CA GLU A 105 21.37 -10.37 1.17
C GLU A 105 19.88 -10.39 1.57
N GLY A 106 18.99 -10.32 0.59
CA GLY A 106 17.54 -10.36 0.81
C GLY A 106 16.92 -9.04 1.27
N THR A 107 17.66 -7.93 1.25
CA THR A 107 17.15 -6.60 1.65
C THR A 107 16.71 -5.73 0.48
N SER A 108 16.99 -6.12 -0.76
CA SER A 108 16.60 -5.40 -1.97
C SER A 108 15.41 -6.06 -2.68
N PHE A 109 14.74 -5.26 -3.51
CA PHE A 109 13.72 -5.76 -4.41
C PHE A 109 14.30 -6.73 -5.44
N GLU A 110 15.50 -6.46 -5.96
CA GLU A 110 16.17 -7.32 -6.94
C GLU A 110 16.50 -8.69 -6.35
N ALA A 111 16.96 -8.76 -5.09
CA ALA A 111 17.18 -10.02 -4.41
C ALA A 111 15.88 -10.81 -4.22
N PHE A 112 14.78 -10.12 -3.87
CA PHE A 112 13.48 -10.76 -3.76
C PHE A 112 12.96 -11.28 -5.10
N ALA A 113 13.07 -10.49 -6.17
CA ALA A 113 12.70 -10.92 -7.52
C ALA A 113 13.53 -12.11 -8.01
N GLU A 114 14.81 -12.17 -7.66
CA GLU A 114 15.67 -13.32 -7.96
C GLU A 114 15.17 -14.58 -7.26
N ILE A 115 14.83 -14.51 -5.97
CA ILE A 115 14.32 -15.67 -5.22
C ILE A 115 13.04 -16.20 -5.86
N VAL A 116 12.12 -15.31 -6.26
CA VAL A 116 10.88 -15.72 -6.94
C VAL A 116 11.16 -16.37 -8.30
N ALA A 117 12.12 -15.83 -9.06
CA ALA A 117 12.55 -16.45 -10.32
C ALA A 117 13.19 -17.83 -10.09
N HIS A 118 14.00 -17.98 -9.04
CA HIS A 118 14.63 -19.25 -8.67
C HIS A 118 13.59 -20.29 -8.23
N LEU A 119 12.57 -19.90 -7.45
CA LEU A 119 11.47 -20.78 -7.07
C LEU A 119 10.72 -21.36 -8.29
N ARG A 120 10.67 -20.62 -9.40
CA ARG A 120 10.03 -21.05 -10.64
C ARG A 120 11.00 -21.64 -11.68
N ALA A 121 12.30 -21.70 -11.38
CA ALA A 121 13.31 -22.29 -12.25
C ALA A 121 13.09 -23.82 -12.43
N PRO A 122 13.73 -24.49 -13.41
CA PRO A 122 13.57 -25.93 -13.62
C PRO A 122 13.80 -26.78 -12.36
N ASP A 123 14.78 -26.40 -11.55
CA ASP A 123 15.18 -26.99 -10.26
C ASP A 123 14.50 -26.35 -9.03
N GLY A 124 13.58 -25.41 -9.26
CA GLY A 124 12.82 -24.71 -8.22
C GLY A 124 11.68 -25.54 -7.60
N CYS A 125 10.82 -24.84 -6.86
CA CYS A 125 9.68 -25.41 -6.15
C CYS A 125 8.59 -25.91 -7.12
N PRO A 126 8.14 -27.17 -7.02
CA PRO A 126 7.07 -27.69 -7.88
C PRO A 126 5.76 -26.90 -7.78
N TRP A 127 5.38 -26.46 -6.57
CA TRP A 127 4.15 -25.70 -6.36
C TRP A 127 4.20 -24.34 -7.04
N ASP A 128 5.31 -23.60 -6.87
CA ASP A 128 5.48 -22.29 -7.49
C ASP A 128 5.45 -22.38 -9.01
N LYS A 129 6.09 -23.39 -9.60
CA LYS A 129 6.11 -23.61 -11.05
C LYS A 129 4.73 -23.89 -11.64
N GLU A 130 3.87 -24.60 -10.91
CA GLU A 130 2.51 -24.93 -11.36
C GLU A 130 1.56 -23.72 -11.32
N GLN A 131 1.95 -22.62 -10.67
CA GLN A 131 1.10 -21.43 -10.58
C GLN A 131 0.93 -20.72 -11.92
N THR A 132 -0.28 -20.21 -12.12
CA THR A 132 -0.72 -19.39 -13.25
C THR A 132 -1.41 -18.13 -12.71
N HIS A 133 -1.65 -17.13 -13.56
CA HIS A 133 -2.45 -15.95 -13.18
C HIS A 133 -3.81 -16.33 -12.59
N GLN A 134 -4.44 -17.39 -13.12
CA GLN A 134 -5.77 -17.83 -12.69
C GLN A 134 -5.74 -18.50 -11.32
N THR A 135 -4.70 -19.30 -11.01
CA THR A 135 -4.58 -19.97 -9.71
C THR A 135 -4.21 -18.96 -8.61
N LEU A 136 -3.39 -17.96 -8.92
CA LEU A 136 -2.98 -16.92 -7.98
C LEU A 136 -4.07 -15.88 -7.64
N ARG A 137 -5.13 -15.77 -8.44
CA ARG A 137 -6.21 -14.79 -8.20
C ARG A 137 -6.81 -14.89 -6.80
N LYS A 138 -7.00 -16.12 -6.30
CA LYS A 138 -7.58 -16.34 -4.97
C LYS A 138 -6.63 -15.81 -3.88
N HIS A 139 -5.35 -16.16 -3.97
CA HIS A 139 -4.33 -15.71 -3.04
C HIS A 139 -4.21 -14.18 -3.02
N LEU A 140 -4.14 -13.52 -4.17
CA LEU A 140 -4.13 -12.05 -4.24
C LEU A 140 -5.32 -11.40 -3.53
N LEU A 141 -6.51 -12.01 -3.61
CA LEU A 141 -7.69 -11.52 -2.92
C LEU A 141 -7.60 -11.75 -1.41
N GLU A 142 -7.12 -12.92 -0.98
CA GLU A 142 -6.89 -13.26 0.43
C GLU A 142 -5.87 -12.28 1.06
N GLU A 143 -4.68 -12.12 0.49
CA GLU A 143 -3.66 -11.19 1.00
C GLU A 143 -4.16 -9.73 1.02
N SER A 144 -5.01 -9.35 0.07
CA SER A 144 -5.63 -8.03 0.08
C SER A 144 -6.54 -7.83 1.29
N TYR A 145 -7.31 -8.85 1.69
CA TYR A 145 -8.18 -8.78 2.87
C TYR A 145 -7.40 -8.88 4.18
N GLU A 146 -6.33 -9.66 4.21
CA GLU A 146 -5.45 -9.78 5.38
C GLU A 146 -4.71 -8.45 5.63
N ALA A 147 -4.17 -7.81 4.58
CA ALA A 147 -3.62 -6.47 4.66
C ALA A 147 -4.64 -5.43 5.18
N LEU A 148 -5.88 -5.47 4.68
CA LEU A 148 -6.94 -4.58 5.16
C LEU A 148 -7.29 -4.86 6.63
N SER A 149 -7.31 -6.12 7.05
CA SER A 149 -7.53 -6.51 8.45
C SER A 149 -6.42 -5.99 9.36
N ALA A 150 -5.15 -6.08 8.94
CA ALA A 150 -4.02 -5.54 9.68
C ALA A 150 -4.10 -4.02 9.83
N ILE A 151 -4.46 -3.31 8.75
CA ILE A 151 -4.70 -1.85 8.75
C ILE A 151 -5.81 -1.49 9.74
N ASP A 152 -6.97 -2.16 9.65
CA ASP A 152 -8.12 -1.90 10.51
C ASP A 152 -7.80 -2.17 12.01
N ALA A 153 -6.90 -3.12 12.27
CA ALA A 153 -6.42 -3.45 13.61
C ALA A 153 -5.31 -2.51 14.14
N ASN A 154 -4.75 -1.62 13.31
CA ASN A 154 -3.51 -0.89 13.59
C ASN A 154 -2.34 -1.81 13.97
N ASP A 155 -2.31 -3.02 13.40
CA ASP A 155 -1.24 -4.00 13.65
C ASP A 155 -0.08 -3.75 12.68
N VAL A 156 0.92 -2.99 13.13
CA VAL A 156 2.06 -2.58 12.28
C VAL A 156 2.91 -3.77 11.83
N ASP A 157 3.07 -4.78 12.68
CA ASP A 157 3.84 -5.98 12.32
C ASP A 157 3.06 -6.80 11.30
N GLY A 158 1.75 -6.97 11.49
CA GLY A 158 0.87 -7.58 10.50
C GLY A 158 0.89 -6.81 9.17
N MET A 159 0.78 -5.48 9.19
CA MET A 159 0.86 -4.68 7.96
C MET A 159 2.16 -4.94 7.16
N ARG A 160 3.30 -5.07 7.85
CA ARG A 160 4.58 -5.37 7.19
C ARG A 160 4.57 -6.76 6.53
N GLU A 161 4.00 -7.76 7.20
CA GLU A 161 3.87 -9.13 6.69
C GLU A 161 2.98 -9.14 5.44
N GLU A 162 1.75 -8.63 5.55
CA GLU A 162 0.76 -8.66 4.47
C GLU A 162 1.14 -7.80 3.25
N PHE A 163 1.83 -6.67 3.46
CA PHE A 163 2.39 -5.91 2.33
C PHE A 163 3.52 -6.66 1.63
N GLY A 164 4.26 -7.51 2.35
CA GLY A 164 5.22 -8.46 1.78
C GLY A 164 4.52 -9.52 0.93
N ASP A 165 3.41 -10.07 1.40
CA ASP A 165 2.65 -11.09 0.66
C ASP A 165 1.97 -10.51 -0.59
N LEU A 166 1.44 -9.28 -0.51
CA LEU A 166 0.98 -8.56 -1.69
C LEU A 166 2.11 -8.30 -2.70
N LEU A 167 3.31 -7.95 -2.22
CA LEU A 167 4.49 -7.80 -3.07
C LEU A 167 4.85 -9.13 -3.74
N LEU A 168 4.82 -10.24 -3.01
CA LEU A 168 5.03 -11.60 -3.55
C LEU A 168 4.06 -11.89 -4.69
N GLN A 169 2.77 -11.60 -4.51
CA GLN A 169 1.76 -11.82 -5.57
C GLN A 169 2.08 -10.99 -6.83
N ILE A 170 2.51 -9.73 -6.69
CA ILE A 170 2.88 -8.88 -7.83
C ILE A 170 4.11 -9.46 -8.55
N VAL A 171 5.15 -9.86 -7.81
CA VAL A 171 6.38 -10.41 -8.38
C VAL A 171 6.15 -11.76 -9.05
N LEU A 172 5.37 -12.66 -8.43
CA LEU A 172 4.99 -13.94 -9.04
C LEU A 172 4.24 -13.76 -10.36
N ASN A 173 3.25 -12.87 -10.41
CA ASN A 173 2.53 -12.59 -11.66
C ASN A 173 3.45 -11.99 -12.73
N ALA A 174 4.38 -11.10 -12.36
CA ALA A 174 5.35 -10.56 -13.29
C ALA A 174 6.32 -11.63 -13.81
N GLN A 175 6.73 -12.57 -12.95
CA GLN A 175 7.61 -13.68 -13.30
C GLN A 175 6.91 -14.64 -14.29
N ILE A 176 5.66 -15.02 -14.01
CA ILE A 176 4.83 -15.84 -14.93
C ILE A 176 4.72 -15.19 -16.31
N ALA A 177 4.42 -13.88 -16.36
CA ALA A 177 4.29 -13.16 -17.61
C ALA A 177 5.63 -13.00 -18.36
N SER A 178 6.74 -12.91 -17.63
CA SER A 178 8.07 -12.84 -18.21
C SER A 178 8.47 -14.16 -18.85
N GLU A 179 8.07 -15.30 -18.27
CA GLU A 179 8.29 -16.64 -18.83
C GLU A 179 7.56 -16.84 -20.16
N THR A 180 6.36 -16.27 -20.30
CA THR A 180 5.58 -16.27 -21.55
C THR A 180 5.93 -15.12 -22.51
N ARG A 181 6.77 -14.18 -22.08
CA ARG A 181 7.13 -12.94 -22.81
C ARG A 181 5.95 -12.02 -23.10
N ASP A 182 4.92 -12.06 -22.27
CA ASP A 182 3.74 -11.19 -22.39
C ASP A 182 4.02 -9.80 -21.84
N PHE A 183 4.62 -9.73 -20.64
CA PHE A 183 5.13 -8.51 -20.02
C PHE A 183 6.12 -8.86 -18.90
N SER A 184 6.81 -7.85 -18.38
CA SER A 184 7.82 -7.98 -17.33
C SER A 184 7.58 -7.02 -16.17
N MET A 185 8.29 -7.24 -15.05
CA MET A 185 8.28 -6.29 -13.94
C MET A 185 8.67 -4.87 -14.37
N ARG A 186 9.63 -4.74 -15.30
CA ARG A 186 10.02 -3.45 -15.89
C ARG A 186 8.82 -2.73 -16.51
N GLU A 187 7.95 -3.43 -17.22
CA GLU A 187 6.79 -2.84 -17.88
C GLU A 187 5.69 -2.47 -16.88
N ILE A 188 5.51 -3.26 -15.81
CA ILE A 188 4.61 -2.91 -14.70
C ILE A 188 5.07 -1.60 -14.05
N VAL A 189 6.35 -1.53 -13.67
CA VAL A 189 6.96 -0.35 -13.03
C VAL A 189 6.89 0.87 -13.94
N GLN A 190 7.28 0.73 -15.22
CA GLN A 190 7.19 1.83 -16.19
C GLN A 190 5.75 2.33 -16.34
N GLY A 191 4.78 1.40 -16.44
CA GLY A 191 3.38 1.71 -16.60
C GLY A 191 2.79 2.48 -15.43
N ILE A 192 3.16 2.14 -14.19
CA ILE A 192 2.72 2.91 -13.01
C ILE A 192 3.50 4.21 -12.85
N TYR A 193 4.81 4.23 -13.13
CA TYR A 193 5.65 5.42 -13.10
C TYR A 193 5.11 6.53 -14.02
N ASP A 194 4.93 6.21 -15.31
CA ASP A 194 4.42 7.16 -16.30
C ASP A 194 3.00 7.64 -15.95
N LYS A 195 2.18 6.73 -15.40
CA LYS A 195 0.82 7.05 -14.97
C LYS A 195 0.83 8.02 -13.80
N ILE A 196 1.67 7.82 -12.78
CA ILE A 196 1.76 8.71 -11.62
C ILE A 196 2.31 10.07 -12.04
N VAL A 197 3.39 10.12 -12.83
CA VAL A 197 3.94 11.38 -13.36
C VAL A 197 2.88 12.17 -14.12
N ARG A 198 2.18 11.52 -15.05
CA ARG A 198 1.12 12.15 -15.84
C ARG A 198 -0.08 12.61 -15.01
N ARG A 199 -0.40 11.90 -13.91
CA ARG A 199 -1.51 12.23 -13.00
C ARG A 199 -1.19 13.32 -11.98
N HIS A 200 0.09 13.69 -11.84
CA HIS A 200 0.55 14.76 -10.96
C HIS A 200 1.28 15.87 -11.73
N PRO A 201 0.64 16.51 -12.73
CA PRO A 201 1.27 17.59 -13.49
C PRO A 201 1.53 18.84 -12.63
N HIS A 202 1.02 18.88 -11.41
CA HIS A 202 1.27 19.92 -10.42
C HIS A 202 2.50 19.66 -9.55
N VAL A 203 2.98 18.41 -9.52
CA VAL A 203 4.24 18.03 -8.87
C VAL A 203 5.36 17.99 -9.90
N PHE A 204 5.11 17.41 -11.07
CA PHE A 204 6.14 17.13 -12.09
C PHE A 204 6.06 18.02 -13.35
N GLY A 205 5.16 19.01 -13.37
CA GLY A 205 4.98 19.93 -14.49
C GLY A 205 4.59 21.33 -14.02
N ASP A 206 3.96 22.10 -14.90
CA ASP A 206 3.70 23.53 -14.66
C ASP A 206 2.29 23.85 -14.12
N VAL A 207 1.46 22.83 -13.87
CA VAL A 207 0.05 23.06 -13.48
C VAL A 207 -0.02 23.48 -12.02
N LYS A 208 -0.55 24.67 -11.73
CA LYS A 208 -0.85 25.07 -10.34
C LYS A 208 -2.27 24.68 -9.99
N LEU A 209 -2.44 23.94 -8.90
CA LEU A 209 -3.75 23.54 -8.37
C LEU A 209 -3.91 24.11 -6.96
N ASP A 210 -5.10 24.65 -6.68
CA ASP A 210 -5.44 25.21 -5.37
C ASP A 210 -6.01 24.11 -4.47
N GLY A 211 -5.17 23.61 -3.55
CA GLY A 211 -5.58 22.69 -2.49
C GLY A 211 -5.99 21.29 -2.96
N VAL A 212 -6.45 20.48 -2.01
CA VAL A 212 -6.77 19.06 -2.20
C VAL A 212 -7.90 18.85 -3.19
N ASP A 213 -8.95 19.68 -3.13
CA ASP A 213 -10.11 19.56 -4.01
C ASP A 213 -9.74 19.77 -5.50
N GLY A 214 -8.84 20.73 -5.78
CA GLY A 214 -8.31 20.95 -7.13
C GLY A 214 -7.50 19.75 -7.66
N VAL A 215 -6.73 19.09 -6.78
CA VAL A 215 -5.98 17.87 -7.11
C VAL A 215 -6.92 16.73 -7.45
N LEU A 216 -7.94 16.48 -6.62
CA LEU A 216 -8.91 15.39 -6.84
C LEU A 216 -9.68 15.58 -8.14
N GLN A 217 -10.17 16.79 -8.43
CA GLN A 217 -10.86 17.08 -9.69
C GLN A 217 -9.96 16.87 -10.91
N ASN A 218 -8.70 17.30 -10.84
CA ASN A 218 -7.76 17.10 -11.94
C ASN A 218 -7.41 15.62 -12.13
N TRP A 219 -7.27 14.88 -11.03
CA TRP A 219 -6.99 13.44 -11.05
C TRP A 219 -8.10 12.65 -11.75
N GLU A 220 -9.37 12.93 -11.41
CA GLU A 220 -10.51 12.29 -12.06
C GLU A 220 -10.64 12.67 -13.54
N LYS A 221 -10.44 13.94 -13.91
CA LYS A 221 -10.40 14.37 -15.32
C LYS A 221 -9.34 13.63 -16.14
N LEU A 222 -8.17 13.37 -15.54
CA LEU A 222 -7.10 12.61 -16.20
C LEU A 222 -7.46 11.13 -16.33
N LYS A 223 -8.12 10.52 -15.34
CA LYS A 223 -8.66 9.15 -15.46
C LYS A 223 -9.69 9.03 -16.58
N GLU A 224 -10.57 10.01 -16.74
CA GLU A 224 -11.58 10.01 -17.82
C GLU A 224 -10.94 10.11 -19.21
N LYS A 225 -9.95 10.99 -19.39
CA LYS A 225 -9.20 11.11 -20.65
C LYS A 225 -8.45 9.83 -21.02
N GLU A 226 -7.91 9.10 -20.04
CA GLU A 226 -7.28 7.79 -20.26
C GLU A 226 -8.27 6.74 -20.76
N ARG A 227 -9.49 6.73 -20.20
CA ARG A 227 -10.56 5.82 -20.61
C ARG A 227 -11.05 6.12 -22.04
N GLY A 228 -11.15 7.41 -22.40
CA GLY A 228 -11.57 7.87 -23.73
C GLY A 228 -10.65 7.50 -24.90
N GLY A 229 -9.43 7.00 -24.64
CA GLY A 229 -8.52 6.49 -25.66
C GLY A 229 -8.92 5.14 -26.26
N LYS A 230 -9.81 4.38 -25.59
CA LYS A 230 -10.41 3.14 -26.10
C LYS A 230 -11.85 3.45 -26.56
N LYS A 231 -12.00 3.84 -27.83
CA LYS A 231 -13.30 4.03 -28.49
C LYS A 231 -14.05 2.70 -28.63
N GLU A 232 -14.73 2.31 -27.58
CA GLU A 232 -15.95 1.51 -27.65
C GLU A 232 -17.02 2.30 -26.91
N ASP A 233 -18.25 2.29 -27.40
CA ASP A 233 -19.43 2.94 -26.79
C ASP A 233 -19.78 2.30 -25.44
N LYS A 234 -18.91 2.50 -24.45
CA LYS A 234 -19.08 2.02 -23.08
C LYS A 234 -19.95 3.01 -22.32
N GLY A 235 -21.04 2.50 -21.74
CA GLY A 235 -21.87 3.24 -20.80
C GLY A 235 -21.07 3.76 -19.61
N LEU A 236 -21.60 4.77 -18.94
CA LEU A 236 -20.95 5.45 -17.80
C LEU A 236 -20.46 4.46 -16.71
N LEU A 237 -21.20 3.36 -16.53
CA LEU A 237 -20.98 2.37 -15.49
C LEU A 237 -20.13 1.16 -15.96
N ASP A 238 -19.93 0.97 -17.26
CA ASP A 238 -19.27 -0.21 -17.84
C ASP A 238 -17.79 -0.36 -17.44
N GLY A 239 -17.19 0.71 -16.90
CA GLY A 239 -15.84 0.68 -16.36
C GLY A 239 -15.75 0.31 -14.88
N VAL A 240 -16.84 -0.08 -14.22
CA VAL A 240 -16.83 -0.59 -12.84
C VAL A 240 -16.61 -2.11 -12.89
N PRO A 241 -15.53 -2.64 -12.28
CA PRO A 241 -15.29 -4.09 -12.29
C PRO A 241 -16.42 -4.84 -11.57
N SER A 242 -16.92 -5.90 -12.19
CA SER A 242 -17.95 -6.76 -11.60
C SER A 242 -17.46 -7.62 -10.42
N ILE A 243 -16.14 -7.71 -10.24
CA ILE A 243 -15.51 -8.48 -9.16
C ILE A 243 -15.42 -7.69 -7.84
N LEU A 244 -15.76 -6.40 -7.84
CA LEU A 244 -15.76 -5.61 -6.61
C LEU A 244 -16.79 -6.17 -5.61
N PRO A 245 -16.52 -6.09 -4.30
CA PRO A 245 -17.53 -6.28 -3.28
C PRO A 245 -18.75 -5.40 -3.53
N ALA A 246 -19.94 -5.90 -3.20
CA ALA A 246 -21.21 -5.27 -3.59
C ALA A 246 -21.33 -3.81 -3.11
N LEU A 247 -20.88 -3.49 -1.89
CA LEU A 247 -20.97 -2.11 -1.38
C LEU A 247 -20.01 -1.17 -2.12
N ASN A 248 -18.78 -1.61 -2.37
CA ASN A 248 -17.83 -0.85 -3.20
C ASN A 248 -18.34 -0.65 -4.63
N GLN A 249 -18.95 -1.67 -5.21
CA GLN A 249 -19.53 -1.59 -6.54
C GLN A 249 -20.68 -0.58 -6.58
N ALA A 250 -21.60 -0.64 -5.61
CA ALA A 250 -22.69 0.31 -5.48
C ALA A 250 -22.19 1.75 -5.29
N GLN A 251 -21.16 1.94 -4.45
CA GLN A 251 -20.57 3.25 -4.20
C GLN A 251 -19.93 3.83 -5.46
N GLU A 252 -19.17 3.02 -6.22
CA GLU A 252 -18.60 3.43 -7.52
C GLU A 252 -19.67 3.77 -8.56
N TYR A 253 -20.79 3.03 -8.61
CA TYR A 253 -21.90 3.37 -9.50
C TYR A 253 -22.49 4.74 -9.16
N GLN A 254 -22.75 4.98 -7.88
CA GLN A 254 -23.33 6.24 -7.40
C GLN A 254 -22.38 7.42 -7.57
N ASP A 255 -21.09 7.25 -7.27
CA ASP A 255 -20.05 8.27 -7.50
C ASP A 255 -19.95 8.65 -8.99
N ARG A 256 -20.14 7.71 -9.91
CA ARG A 256 -20.14 7.99 -11.35
C ARG A 256 -21.43 8.67 -11.80
N ALA A 257 -22.58 8.22 -11.32
CA ALA A 257 -23.86 8.84 -11.63
C ALA A 257 -23.92 10.30 -11.16
N ALA A 258 -23.42 10.57 -9.94
CA ALA A 258 -23.35 11.92 -9.38
C ALA A 258 -22.54 12.90 -10.25
N ARG A 259 -21.49 12.43 -10.93
CA ARG A 259 -20.65 13.28 -11.81
C ARG A 259 -21.40 13.90 -12.98
N VAL A 260 -22.43 13.21 -13.48
CA VAL A 260 -23.27 13.72 -14.57
C VAL A 260 -24.50 14.46 -14.06
N GLY A 261 -24.53 14.76 -12.75
CA GLY A 261 -25.63 15.46 -12.09
C GLY A 261 -26.78 14.55 -11.68
N PHE A 262 -26.62 13.22 -11.75
CA PHE A 262 -27.61 12.28 -11.21
C PHE A 262 -27.30 12.02 -9.72
N ASP A 263 -27.66 13.00 -8.90
CA ASP A 263 -27.53 12.96 -7.44
C ASP A 263 -28.70 13.71 -6.79
N TRP A 264 -28.93 13.47 -5.51
CA TRP A 264 -29.92 14.19 -4.71
C TRP A 264 -29.45 15.63 -4.44
N PRO A 265 -30.35 16.60 -4.26
CA PRO A 265 -29.96 17.97 -3.97
C PRO A 265 -29.51 18.14 -2.52
N GLU A 266 -30.12 17.41 -1.57
CA GLU A 266 -29.82 17.50 -0.14
C GLU A 266 -29.73 16.11 0.50
N ILE A 267 -29.05 16.02 1.64
CA ILE A 267 -28.87 14.74 2.35
C ILE A 267 -30.17 14.26 3.00
N GLU A 268 -31.08 15.19 3.32
CA GLU A 268 -32.41 14.91 3.82
C GLU A 268 -33.21 14.04 2.86
N ASP A 269 -33.08 14.26 1.54
CA ASP A 269 -33.77 13.45 0.54
C ASP A 269 -33.26 12.00 0.52
N VAL A 270 -31.96 11.79 0.78
CA VAL A 270 -31.38 10.45 0.91
C VAL A 270 -31.93 9.75 2.15
N LEU A 271 -32.05 10.47 3.27
CA LEU A 271 -32.64 9.94 4.51
C LEU A 271 -34.13 9.64 4.37
N ASP A 272 -34.87 10.45 3.61
CA ASP A 272 -36.26 10.19 3.28
C ASP A 272 -36.39 8.93 2.43
N LYS A 273 -35.51 8.75 1.42
CA LYS A 273 -35.49 7.51 0.64
C LYS A 273 -35.17 6.29 1.51
N VAL A 274 -34.23 6.37 2.47
CA VAL A 274 -33.99 5.26 3.43
C VAL A 274 -35.28 4.89 4.20
N ARG A 275 -36.10 5.87 4.58
CA ARG A 275 -37.37 5.60 5.29
C ARG A 275 -38.39 4.96 4.36
N GLU A 276 -38.46 5.40 3.12
CA GLU A 276 -39.32 4.85 2.08
C GLU A 276 -39.02 3.36 1.84
N GLU A 277 -37.76 3.00 1.60
CA GLU A 277 -37.34 1.59 1.40
C GLU A 277 -37.73 0.70 2.60
N ILE A 278 -37.62 1.22 3.84
CA ILE A 278 -38.03 0.49 5.05
C ILE A 278 -39.55 0.25 5.07
N GLU A 279 -40.36 1.20 4.59
CA GLU A 279 -41.80 1.02 4.48
C GLU A 279 -42.18 0.08 3.33
N GLU A 280 -41.43 0.08 2.22
CA GLU A 280 -41.61 -0.85 1.09
C GLU A 280 -41.34 -2.30 1.53
N ILE A 281 -40.25 -2.55 2.27
CA ILE A 281 -39.96 -3.87 2.88
C ILE A 281 -41.14 -4.36 3.76
N LYS A 282 -41.79 -3.48 4.52
CA LYS A 282 -42.93 -3.84 5.37
C LYS A 282 -44.18 -4.19 4.57
N GLN A 283 -44.33 -3.62 3.38
CA GLN A 283 -45.47 -3.81 2.49
C GLN A 283 -45.27 -5.00 1.53
N ALA A 284 -44.04 -5.46 1.34
CA ALA A 284 -43.72 -6.62 0.53
C ALA A 284 -44.51 -7.87 0.97
N GLN A 285 -45.13 -8.54 0.01
CA GLN A 285 -46.07 -9.65 0.24
C GLN A 285 -45.40 -11.02 0.05
N ASN A 286 -44.23 -11.07 -0.59
CA ASN A 286 -43.52 -12.31 -0.88
C ASN A 286 -41.99 -12.13 -0.77
N LEU A 287 -41.27 -13.24 -0.80
CA LEU A 287 -39.81 -13.24 -0.60
C LEU A 287 -39.05 -12.53 -1.74
N GLU A 288 -39.56 -12.57 -2.96
CA GLU A 288 -38.94 -11.89 -4.11
C GLU A 288 -39.00 -10.38 -3.89
N GLU A 289 -40.19 -9.84 -3.60
CA GLU A 289 -40.38 -8.44 -3.23
C GLU A 289 -39.49 -8.06 -2.03
N VAL A 290 -39.50 -8.83 -0.93
CA VAL A 290 -38.63 -8.55 0.23
C VAL A 290 -37.15 -8.51 -0.14
N THR A 291 -36.71 -9.36 -1.07
CA THR A 291 -35.30 -9.42 -1.50
C THR A 291 -34.92 -8.19 -2.33
N ASP A 292 -35.81 -7.78 -3.23
CA ASP A 292 -35.61 -6.59 -4.07
C ASP A 292 -35.55 -5.33 -3.20
N GLU A 293 -36.53 -5.11 -2.31
CA GLU A 293 -36.57 -3.94 -1.43
C GLU A 293 -35.39 -3.91 -0.42
N LEU A 294 -34.91 -5.08 0.04
CA LEU A 294 -33.69 -5.14 0.85
C LEU A 294 -32.45 -4.74 0.05
N GLY A 295 -32.39 -5.10 -1.24
CA GLY A 295 -31.34 -4.68 -2.16
C GLY A 295 -31.30 -3.16 -2.30
N ASP A 296 -32.47 -2.55 -2.52
CA ASP A 296 -32.60 -1.10 -2.67
C ASP A 296 -32.28 -0.36 -1.36
N LEU A 297 -32.70 -0.88 -0.20
CA LEU A 297 -32.26 -0.35 1.09
C LEU A 297 -30.73 -0.37 1.24
N PHE A 298 -30.05 -1.47 0.89
CA PHE A 298 -28.58 -1.50 0.91
C PHE A 298 -27.97 -0.48 -0.03
N PHE A 299 -28.52 -0.34 -1.24
CA PHE A 299 -28.05 0.63 -2.22
C PHE A 299 -28.19 2.07 -1.71
N VAL A 300 -29.33 2.43 -1.11
CA VAL A 300 -29.55 3.77 -0.55
C VAL A 300 -28.68 4.01 0.70
N LEU A 301 -28.43 2.99 1.53
CA LEU A 301 -27.50 3.11 2.66
C LEU A 301 -26.05 3.37 2.21
N VAL A 302 -25.61 2.76 1.09
CA VAL A 302 -24.32 3.08 0.47
C VAL A 302 -24.30 4.54 -0.01
N ASN A 303 -25.41 5.04 -0.55
CA ASN A 303 -25.51 6.44 -0.96
C ASN A 303 -25.43 7.41 0.22
N LEU A 304 -26.05 7.06 1.34
CA LEU A 304 -25.93 7.79 2.59
C LEU A 304 -24.46 7.83 3.08
N ALA A 305 -23.76 6.69 3.01
CA ALA A 305 -22.33 6.62 3.35
C ALA A 305 -21.49 7.53 2.44
N ARG A 306 -21.73 7.50 1.12
CA ARG A 306 -21.08 8.37 0.12
C ARG A 306 -21.29 9.85 0.44
N TRP A 307 -22.52 10.28 0.73
CA TRP A 307 -22.84 11.65 1.14
C TRP A 307 -22.11 12.08 2.42
N ARG A 308 -21.91 11.15 3.36
CA ARG A 308 -21.13 11.36 4.58
C ARG A 308 -19.62 11.20 4.38
N LYS A 309 -19.16 10.96 3.15
CA LYS A 309 -17.75 10.70 2.79
C LYS A 309 -17.17 9.50 3.55
N VAL A 310 -17.99 8.47 3.73
CA VAL A 310 -17.62 7.21 4.38
C VAL A 310 -17.51 6.14 3.28
N ASP A 311 -16.45 5.33 3.36
CA ASP A 311 -16.31 4.11 2.55
C ASP A 311 -17.23 3.03 3.12
N ALA A 312 -18.26 2.62 2.35
CA ALA A 312 -19.32 1.77 2.85
C ALA A 312 -18.83 0.35 3.20
N GLU A 313 -17.95 -0.21 2.37
CA GLU A 313 -17.38 -1.55 2.59
C GLU A 313 -16.52 -1.57 3.86
N SER A 314 -15.63 -0.58 4.04
CA SER A 314 -14.79 -0.45 5.24
C SER A 314 -15.63 -0.22 6.49
N ALA A 315 -16.70 0.57 6.40
CA ALA A 315 -17.61 0.79 7.53
C ALA A 315 -18.28 -0.51 7.98
N LEU A 316 -18.75 -1.33 7.04
CA LEU A 316 -19.34 -2.63 7.37
C LEU A 316 -18.28 -3.61 7.90
N ARG A 317 -17.09 -3.65 7.30
CA ARG A 317 -15.96 -4.47 7.80
C ARG A 317 -15.61 -4.13 9.24
N ALA A 318 -15.51 -2.84 9.57
CA ALA A 318 -15.27 -2.38 10.95
C ALA A 318 -16.41 -2.77 11.91
N ALA A 319 -17.66 -2.72 11.45
CA ALA A 319 -18.81 -3.18 12.23
C ALA A 319 -18.75 -4.70 12.51
N ASN A 320 -18.38 -5.50 11.50
CA ASN A 320 -18.20 -6.95 11.63
C ASN A 320 -17.09 -7.30 12.63
N MET A 321 -15.96 -6.58 12.58
CA MET A 321 -14.85 -6.79 13.51
C MET A 321 -15.23 -6.47 14.96
N LYS A 322 -15.95 -5.37 15.16
CA LYS A 322 -16.51 -4.99 16.47
C LYS A 322 -17.51 -6.04 16.99
N PHE A 323 -18.36 -6.58 16.12
CA PHE A 323 -19.26 -7.68 16.48
C PHE A 323 -18.47 -8.92 16.90
N LYS A 324 -17.50 -9.36 16.09
CA LYS A 324 -16.64 -10.52 16.37
C LYS A 324 -15.92 -10.37 17.71
N LYS A 325 -15.34 -9.20 18.00
CA LYS A 325 -14.62 -8.92 19.25
C LYS A 325 -15.54 -9.01 20.47
N ARG A 326 -16.71 -8.39 20.39
CA ARG A 326 -17.71 -8.42 21.48
C ARG A 326 -18.28 -9.80 21.69
N PHE A 327 -18.63 -10.51 20.62
CA PHE A 327 -19.15 -11.86 20.74
C PHE A 327 -18.09 -12.83 21.27
N GLY A 328 -16.83 -12.69 20.85
CA GLY A 328 -15.72 -13.45 21.41
C GLY A 328 -15.50 -13.18 22.91
N TYR A 329 -15.85 -11.99 23.41
CA TYR A 329 -15.89 -11.72 24.85
C TYR A 329 -17.03 -12.46 25.55
N VAL A 330 -18.23 -12.48 24.95
CA VAL A 330 -19.38 -13.26 25.44
C VAL A 330 -19.00 -14.75 25.55
N GLU A 331 -18.37 -15.31 24.51
CA GLU A 331 -17.88 -16.70 24.50
C GLU A 331 -16.88 -16.99 25.63
N LYS A 332 -15.86 -16.13 25.77
CA LYS A 332 -14.84 -16.28 26.82
C LYS A 332 -15.44 -16.18 28.22
N SER A 333 -16.40 -15.28 28.42
CA SER A 333 -17.07 -15.06 29.71
C SER A 333 -17.96 -16.26 30.08
N ALA A 334 -18.75 -16.77 29.13
CA ALA A 334 -19.56 -17.97 29.30
C ALA A 334 -18.69 -19.19 29.65
N LYS A 335 -17.59 -19.38 28.91
CA LYS A 335 -16.63 -20.46 29.17
C LYS A 335 -15.95 -20.33 30.53
N GLY A 336 -15.61 -19.10 30.95
CA GLY A 336 -15.05 -18.81 32.27
C GLY A 336 -16.01 -19.17 33.42
N GLN A 337 -17.31 -19.19 33.16
CA GLN A 337 -18.34 -19.66 34.10
C GLN A 337 -18.69 -21.14 33.94
N GLY A 338 -17.98 -21.88 33.06
CA GLY A 338 -18.25 -23.29 32.79
C GLY A 338 -19.58 -23.55 32.09
N ARG A 339 -20.16 -22.54 31.42
CA ARG A 339 -21.44 -22.65 30.71
C ARG A 339 -21.23 -22.69 29.20
N ASN A 340 -22.10 -23.41 28.49
CA ASN A 340 -22.19 -23.31 27.05
C ASN A 340 -23.13 -22.15 26.66
N LEU A 341 -22.82 -21.48 25.56
CA LEU A 341 -23.68 -20.41 25.03
C LEU A 341 -25.09 -20.90 24.68
N SER A 342 -25.23 -22.13 24.16
CA SER A 342 -26.54 -22.71 23.83
C SER A 342 -27.50 -22.78 25.02
N ASP A 343 -26.96 -22.79 26.24
CA ASP A 343 -27.70 -22.97 27.49
C ASP A 343 -27.92 -21.63 28.21
N MET A 344 -27.60 -20.51 27.55
CA MET A 344 -27.78 -19.16 28.06
C MET A 344 -28.98 -18.47 27.43
N THR A 345 -29.67 -17.63 28.21
CA THR A 345 -30.71 -16.75 27.66
C THR A 345 -30.07 -15.57 26.93
N LEU A 346 -30.86 -14.93 26.06
CA LEU A 346 -30.42 -13.70 25.38
C LEU A 346 -30.06 -12.60 26.39
N GLU A 347 -30.77 -12.49 27.52
CA GLU A 347 -30.47 -11.49 28.54
C GLU A 347 -29.11 -11.75 29.20
N GLU A 348 -28.76 -13.02 29.44
CA GLU A 348 -27.46 -13.40 30.00
C GLU A 348 -26.32 -13.12 29.00
N MET A 349 -26.53 -13.38 27.71
CA MET A 349 -25.57 -13.02 26.67
C MET A 349 -25.43 -11.51 26.52
N ASP A 350 -26.55 -10.77 26.56
CA ASP A 350 -26.55 -9.31 26.42
C ASP A 350 -25.88 -8.62 27.62
N ALA A 351 -25.91 -9.24 28.82
CA ALA A 351 -25.14 -8.75 29.96
C ALA A 351 -23.63 -8.74 29.67
N PHE A 352 -23.06 -9.84 29.15
CA PHE A 352 -21.65 -9.89 28.74
C PHE A 352 -21.36 -9.00 27.54
N TRP A 353 -22.29 -8.89 26.60
CA TRP A 353 -22.16 -7.99 25.45
C TRP A 353 -22.08 -6.52 25.87
N ASN A 354 -22.92 -6.11 26.82
CA ASN A 354 -22.90 -4.76 27.38
C ASN A 354 -21.66 -4.50 28.23
N GLU A 355 -21.12 -5.53 28.89
CA GLU A 355 -19.81 -5.46 29.54
C GLU A 355 -18.69 -5.21 28.51
N ALA A 356 -18.66 -5.98 27.41
CA ALA A 356 -17.71 -5.77 26.32
C ALA A 356 -17.78 -4.34 25.75
N LYS A 357 -19.00 -3.80 25.56
CA LYS A 357 -19.19 -2.40 25.15
C LYS A 357 -18.56 -1.40 26.13
N LYS A 358 -18.73 -1.61 27.44
CA LYS A 358 -18.15 -0.73 28.48
C LYS A 358 -16.63 -0.77 28.49
N LEU A 359 -16.04 -1.90 28.09
CA LEU A 359 -14.58 -2.08 27.95
C LEU A 359 -14.02 -1.47 26.65
N GLY A 360 -14.85 -0.79 25.84
CA GLY A 360 -14.42 -0.18 24.57
C GLY A 360 -14.13 -1.21 23.48
N MET A 361 -14.74 -2.40 23.56
CA MET A 361 -14.55 -3.46 22.57
C MET A 361 -15.25 -3.19 21.25
#